data_AF-A0AAF3EXJ9-F1
#
_entry.id   AF-A0AAF3EXJ9-F1
#
_cell.length_a   1.000
_cell.length_b   1.000
_cell.length_c   1.000
_cell.angle_alpha   90.00
_cell.angle_beta   90.00
_cell.angle_gamma   90.00
#
_symmetry.space_group_name_H-M   'P 1'
#
loop_
_entity.id
_entity.type
_entity.pdbx_description
1 polymer ?
#
loop_
_entity_poly.entity_id
_entity_poly.type
_entity_poly.pdbx_seq_one_letter_code
_entity_poly.pdbx_strand_id
1 'polypeptide(L)'
;MISLSDEGFSVKFDVSSYKPDELKLRLDGDVLSIEGEHKEENEQGSVHLRLQRSIRIPVDQIGLSSLQSSLDQHGNLSIHAPLIEKKKQLNGQEIPIQITGQQKETGTIEN
;
A
#
# COMPACT_ATOMS: atom_id res chain seq x y z
N MET A 1 -7.08 3.76 -13.95
CA MET A 1 -7.86 4.55 -12.96
C MET A 1 -7.04 4.64 -11.67
N ILE A 2 -6.94 5.81 -11.04
CA ILE A 2 -6.23 6.00 -9.76
C ILE A 2 -7.30 6.21 -8.68
N SER A 3 -7.14 5.59 -7.53
CA SER A 3 -8.08 5.66 -6.41
C SER A 3 -7.34 5.66 -5.08
N LEU A 4 -7.83 6.45 -4.12
CA LEU A 4 -7.40 6.47 -2.74
C LEU A 4 -8.65 6.40 -1.87
N SER A 5 -8.78 5.35 -1.07
CA SER A 5 -9.92 5.10 -0.17
C SER A 5 -9.42 4.59 1.18
N ASP A 6 -10.36 4.29 2.09
CA ASP A 6 -10.04 3.66 3.38
C ASP A 6 -9.36 2.28 3.23
N GLU A 7 -9.50 1.63 2.07
CA GLU A 7 -8.86 0.35 1.74
C GLU A 7 -7.42 0.51 1.22
N GLY A 8 -6.96 1.75 1.03
CA GLY A 8 -5.64 2.07 0.53
C GLY A 8 -5.64 2.77 -0.83
N PHE A 9 -4.44 2.82 -1.39
CA PHE A 9 -4.19 3.34 -2.73
C PHE A 9 -4.27 2.21 -3.76
N SER A 10 -4.91 2.48 -4.89
CA SER A 10 -4.90 1.59 -6.05
C SER A 10 -4.77 2.36 -7.35
N VAL A 11 -3.99 1.82 -8.28
CA VAL A 11 -3.95 2.29 -9.68
C VAL A 11 -4.02 1.12 -10.64
N LYS A 12 -4.72 1.31 -11.75
CA LYS A 12 -4.79 0.36 -12.87
C LYS A 12 -4.29 0.94 -14.19
N PHE A 13 -3.50 0.16 -14.92
CA PHE A 13 -3.02 0.40 -16.28
C PHE A 13 -3.49 -0.73 -17.20
N ASP A 14 -4.04 -0.38 -18.36
CA ASP A 14 -4.24 -1.33 -19.46
C ASP A 14 -2.91 -1.48 -20.20
N VAL A 15 -2.40 -2.72 -20.21
CA VAL A 15 -1.15 -3.14 -20.83
C VAL A 15 -1.36 -4.40 -21.68
N SER A 16 -2.59 -4.65 -22.15
CA SER A 16 -2.99 -5.83 -22.93
C SER A 16 -2.19 -6.06 -24.22
N SER A 17 -1.52 -5.02 -24.74
CA SER A 17 -0.67 -5.10 -25.94
C SER A 17 0.80 -5.44 -25.65
N TYR A 18 1.16 -5.75 -24.40
CA TYR A 18 2.53 -6.01 -23.98
C TYR A 18 2.63 -7.33 -23.22
N LYS A 19 3.74 -8.04 -23.39
CA LYS A 19 4.06 -9.20 -22.56
C LYS A 19 4.55 -8.73 -21.18
N PRO A 20 4.37 -9.53 -20.12
CA PRO A 20 4.85 -9.17 -18.79
C PRO A 20 6.34 -8.79 -18.75
N ASP A 21 7.18 -9.51 -19.50
CA ASP A 21 8.64 -9.29 -19.55
C ASP A 21 9.04 -8.00 -20.31
N GLU A 22 8.13 -7.42 -21.10
CA GLU A 22 8.34 -6.17 -21.83
C GLU A 22 8.03 -4.93 -20.97
N LEU A 23 7.40 -5.13 -19.80
CA LEU A 23 6.96 -4.07 -18.91
C LEU A 23 7.98 -3.82 -17.80
N LYS A 24 8.19 -2.54 -17.47
CA LYS A 24 9.03 -2.10 -16.35
C LYS A 24 8.24 -1.14 -15.48
N LEU A 25 8.10 -1.49 -14.20
CA LEU A 25 7.54 -0.62 -13.19
C LEU A 25 8.68 -0.02 -12.35
N ARG A 26 8.66 1.29 -12.11
CA ARG A 26 9.65 1.98 -11.29
C ARG A 26 8.99 3.00 -10.38
N LEU A 27 9.44 3.05 -9.13
CA LEU A 27 9.09 4.09 -8.19
C LEU A 27 10.35 4.93 -7.92
N ASP A 28 10.28 6.22 -8.24
CA ASP A 28 11.33 7.21 -7.97
C ASP A 28 10.73 8.35 -7.13
N GLY A 29 11.07 8.38 -5.83
CA GLY A 29 10.44 9.29 -4.88
C GLY A 29 8.91 9.10 -4.80
N ASP A 30 8.16 10.10 -5.24
CA ASP A 30 6.70 10.10 -5.30
C ASP A 30 6.13 9.76 -6.69
N VAL A 31 6.99 9.41 -7.65
CA VAL A 31 6.60 9.13 -9.04
C VAL A 31 6.63 7.63 -9.32
N LEU A 32 5.45 7.06 -9.56
CA LEU A 32 5.30 5.71 -10.09
C LEU A 32 5.25 5.76 -11.62
N SER A 33 6.17 5.08 -12.29
CA SER A 33 6.27 5.02 -13.74
C SER A 33 6.18 3.59 -14.26
N ILE A 34 5.56 3.47 -15.44
CA ILE A 34 5.48 2.24 -16.22
C ILE A 34 6.00 2.52 -17.63
N GLU A 35 6.92 1.65 -18.06
CA GLU A 35 7.48 1.64 -19.40
C GLU A 35 7.20 0.28 -20.05
N GLY A 36 6.97 0.28 -21.35
CA GLY A 36 6.79 -0.93 -22.15
C GLY A 36 7.27 -0.71 -23.57
N GLU A 37 7.93 -1.70 -24.16
CA GLU A 37 8.35 -1.67 -25.56
C GLU A 37 8.09 -3.03 -26.19
N HIS A 38 7.20 -3.06 -27.17
CA HIS A 38 6.87 -4.26 -27.91
C HIS A 38 7.29 -4.09 -29.37
N LYS A 39 8.04 -5.06 -29.89
CA LYS A 39 8.49 -5.10 -31.28
C LYS A 39 8.23 -6.49 -31.83
N GLU A 40 7.45 -6.55 -32.89
CA GLU A 40 7.17 -7.78 -33.62
C GLU A 40 7.39 -7.52 -35.11
N GLU A 41 8.15 -8.37 -35.77
CA GLU A 41 8.39 -8.31 -37.20
C GLU A 41 8.03 -9.66 -37.82
N ASN A 42 7.26 -9.62 -38.90
CA ASN A 42 6.84 -10.79 -39.64
C ASN A 42 6.88 -10.52 -41.15
N GLU A 43 6.57 -11.53 -41.97
CA GLU A 43 6.61 -11.44 -43.43
C GLU A 43 5.68 -10.35 -44.02
N GLN A 44 4.69 -9.90 -43.25
CA GLN A 44 3.68 -8.92 -43.66
C GLN A 44 3.93 -7.51 -43.13
N GLY A 45 4.94 -7.33 -42.26
CA GLY A 45 5.34 -6.03 -41.74
C GLY A 45 5.87 -6.06 -40.32
N SER A 46 6.06 -4.87 -39.75
CA SER A 46 6.59 -4.66 -38.40
C SER A 46 5.62 -3.86 -37.55
N VAL A 47 5.40 -4.30 -36.31
CA VAL A 47 4.67 -3.57 -35.27
C VAL A 47 5.67 -3.13 -34.21
N HIS A 48 5.62 -1.84 -33.87
CA HIS A 48 6.43 -1.24 -32.81
C HIS A 48 5.52 -0.42 -31.91
N LEU A 49 5.33 -0.85 -30.66
CA LEU A 49 4.53 -0.16 -29.66
C LEU A 49 5.42 0.29 -28.50
N ARG A 50 5.17 1.49 -27.98
CA ARG A 50 5.89 2.04 -26.83
C ARG A 50 4.91 2.65 -25.84
N LEU A 51 5.03 2.24 -24.58
CA LEU A 51 4.32 2.79 -23.44
C LEU A 51 5.31 3.54 -22.54
N GLN A 52 4.94 4.76 -22.16
CA GLN A 52 5.62 5.51 -21.10
C GLN A 52 4.57 6.32 -20.35
N ARG A 53 4.26 5.92 -19.13
CA ARG A 53 3.30 6.60 -18.27
C ARG A 53 3.87 6.79 -16.88
N SER A 54 3.56 7.92 -16.26
CA SER A 54 4.00 8.24 -14.91
C SER A 54 2.89 8.95 -14.15
N ILE A 55 2.77 8.66 -12.86
CA ILE A 55 1.81 9.28 -11.97
C ILE A 55 2.49 9.64 -10.66
N ARG A 56 2.00 10.69 -9.99
CA ARG A 56 2.37 10.96 -8.61
C ARG A 56 1.47 10.18 -7.66
N ILE A 57 2.07 9.64 -6.60
CA ILE A 57 1.36 8.90 -5.56
C ILE A 57 1.53 9.58 -4.20
N PRO A 58 0.54 9.49 -3.29
CA PRO A 58 0.58 10.17 -2.00
C PRO A 58 1.46 9.41 -1.01
N VAL A 59 2.79 9.53 -1.16
CA VAL A 59 3.81 8.78 -0.39
C VAL A 59 3.67 8.90 1.14
N ASP A 60 3.16 10.02 1.64
CA ASP A 60 2.97 10.25 3.08
C ASP A 60 1.75 9.53 3.67
N GLN A 61 0.89 8.97 2.82
CA GLN A 61 -0.37 8.34 3.23
C GLN A 61 -0.35 6.82 3.02
N ILE A 62 0.60 6.29 2.26
CA ILE A 62 0.60 4.88 1.81
C ILE A 62 1.89 4.18 2.23
N GLY A 63 1.78 2.91 2.63
CA GLY A 63 2.92 2.09 2.99
C GLY A 63 3.70 1.67 1.75
N LEU A 64 4.69 2.46 1.32
CA LEU A 64 5.51 2.17 0.13
C LEU A 64 6.23 0.82 0.19
N SER A 65 6.63 0.37 1.39
CA SER A 65 7.23 -0.95 1.60
C SER A 65 6.26 -2.11 1.32
N SER A 66 4.97 -1.83 1.33
CA SER A 66 3.88 -2.80 1.13
C SER A 66 3.22 -2.63 -0.24
N LEU A 67 3.87 -1.91 -1.16
CA LEU A 67 3.40 -1.75 -2.54
C LEU A 67 3.46 -3.10 -3.26
N GLN A 68 2.34 -3.51 -3.86
CA GLN A 68 2.21 -4.75 -4.61
C GLN A 68 1.68 -4.49 -6.01
N SER A 69 2.18 -5.24 -6.98
CA SER A 69 1.71 -5.21 -8.37
C SER A 69 1.16 -6.57 -8.78
N SER A 70 0.05 -6.59 -9.52
CA SER A 70 -0.55 -7.79 -10.09
C SER A 70 -1.01 -7.52 -11.52
N LEU A 71 -0.66 -8.41 -12.44
CA LEU A 71 -1.12 -8.39 -13.83
C LEU A 71 -2.07 -9.57 -14.05
N ASP A 72 -3.25 -9.31 -14.58
CA ASP A 72 -4.21 -10.37 -14.92
C ASP A 72 -4.04 -10.88 -16.36
N GLN A 73 -4.74 -11.97 -16.68
CA GLN A 73 -4.77 -12.59 -18.02
C GLN A 73 -5.36 -11.69 -19.12
N HIS A 74 -6.03 -10.59 -18.75
CA HIS A 74 -6.65 -9.64 -19.68
C HIS A 74 -5.76 -8.42 -19.93
N GLY A 75 -4.57 -8.37 -19.33
CA GLY A 75 -3.65 -7.25 -19.49
C GLY A 75 -3.93 -6.06 -18.58
N ASN A 76 -4.67 -6.23 -17.49
CA ASN A 76 -4.85 -5.18 -16.49
C ASN A 76 -3.75 -5.29 -15.43
N LEU A 77 -2.81 -4.35 -15.45
CA LEU A 77 -1.84 -4.18 -14.37
C LEU A 77 -2.46 -3.33 -13.27
N SER A 78 -2.58 -3.90 -12.07
CA SER A 78 -3.03 -3.22 -10.86
C SER A 78 -1.87 -3.06 -9.88
N ILE A 79 -1.70 -1.87 -9.31
CA ILE A 79 -0.79 -1.60 -8.20
C ILE A 79 -1.60 -1.17 -7.00
N HIS A 80 -1.31 -1.73 -5.82
CA HIS A 80 -2.00 -1.44 -4.56
C HIS A 80 -1.00 -1.23 -3.43
N ALA A 81 -1.33 -0.33 -2.50
CA ALA A 81 -0.66 -0.19 -1.22
C ALA A 81 -1.66 0.16 -0.12
N PRO A 82 -1.53 -0.41 1.09
CA PRO A 82 -2.34 -0.03 2.24
C PRO A 82 -2.00 1.40 2.69
N LEU A 83 -2.94 2.05 3.39
CA LEU A 83 -2.62 3.30 4.09
C LEU A 83 -1.61 3.06 5.20
N ILE A 84 -0.76 4.04 5.48
CA ILE A 84 0.09 4.01 6.68
C ILE A 84 -0.85 4.07 7.89
N GLU A 85 -0.80 3.06 8.76
CA GLU A 85 -1.47 3.14 10.04
C GLU A 85 -0.89 4.34 10.80
N LYS A 86 -1.67 5.42 10.90
CA LYS A 86 -1.39 6.45 11.89
C LYS A 86 -1.50 5.72 13.22
N LYS A 87 -0.36 5.51 13.90
CA LYS A 87 -0.35 5.07 15.30
C LYS A 87 -1.43 5.89 15.98
N LYS A 88 -2.53 5.24 16.37
CA LYS A 88 -3.56 5.87 17.18
C LYS A 88 -2.77 6.54 18.30
N GLN A 89 -2.78 7.87 18.37
CA GLN A 89 -2.27 8.53 19.56
C GLN A 89 -3.05 7.85 20.67
N LEU A 90 -2.39 7.07 21.51
CA LEU A 90 -2.98 6.57 22.72
C LEU A 90 -3.17 7.83 23.56
N ASN A 91 -4.31 8.49 23.41
CA ASN A 91 -4.74 9.56 24.29
C ASN A 91 -4.71 8.91 25.67
N GLY A 92 -3.74 9.31 26.50
CA GLY A 92 -3.35 8.59 27.71
C GLY A 92 -4.56 8.09 28.48
N GLN A 93 -4.72 6.76 28.54
CA GLN A 93 -5.75 6.16 29.37
C GLN A 93 -5.26 6.20 30.82
N GLU A 94 -6.08 6.71 31.74
CA GLU A 94 -5.82 6.59 33.17
C GLU A 94 -5.84 5.12 33.58
N ILE A 95 -4.73 4.63 34.13
CA ILE A 95 -4.64 3.28 34.68
C ILE A 95 -4.96 3.37 36.18
N PRO A 96 -6.05 2.75 36.67
CA PRO A 96 -6.38 2.79 38.09
C PRO A 96 -5.35 1.98 38.89
N ILE A 97 -4.79 2.60 39.93
CA ILE A 97 -3.88 1.93 40.86
C ILE A 97 -4.71 1.16 41.89
N GLN A 98 -4.60 -0.17 41.91
CA GLN A 98 -5.18 -0.99 42.96
C GLN A 98 -4.20 -1.10 44.14
N ILE A 99 -4.61 -0.64 45.32
CA ILE A 99 -3.86 -0.87 46.56
C ILE A 99 -4.14 -2.30 47.03
N THR A 100 -3.17 -3.21 46.87
CA THR A 100 -3.23 -4.55 47.48
C THR A 100 -2.59 -4.48 48.87
N GLY A 101 -3.42 -4.51 49.91
CA GLY A 101 -2.95 -4.58 51.30
C GLY A 101 -3.79 -3.76 52.28
N GLN A 102 -5.04 -4.17 52.49
CA GLN A 102 -5.78 -3.78 53.69
C GLN A 102 -6.10 -5.04 54.50
N GLN A 103 -5.16 -5.45 55.35
CA GLN A 103 -5.53 -6.30 56.49
C GLN A 103 -6.16 -5.39 57.55
N LYS A 104 -7.47 -5.53 57.69
CA LYS A 104 -8.25 -4.98 58.79
C LYS A 104 -7.87 -5.75 60.05
N GLU A 105 -7.20 -5.11 61.00
CA GLU A 105 -7.28 -5.55 62.39
C GLU A 105 -8.27 -4.64 63.12
N THR A 106 -9.48 -5.17 63.21
CA THR A 106 -10.60 -4.72 64.03
C THR A 106 -10.21 -4.78 65.49
N GLY A 107 -10.41 -3.68 66.23
CA GLY A 107 -10.14 -3.63 67.67
C GLY A 107 -11.06 -4.54 68.49
N THR A 108 -10.62 -4.88 69.70
CA THR A 108 -11.48 -5.14 70.86
C THR A 108 -10.73 -4.69 72.13
N ILE A 109 -11.48 -4.10 73.04
CA ILE A 109 -11.12 -3.38 74.27
C ILE A 109 -10.88 -4.39 75.42
N GLU A 110 -10.46 -3.90 76.61
CA GLU A 110 -10.41 -4.53 77.96
C GLU A 110 -8.97 -4.90 78.40
N ASN A 111 -8.42 -4.50 79.57
CA ASN A 111 -8.89 -3.83 80.80
C ASN A 111 -7.85 -2.79 81.27
#